data_AF-A0A1S8DBM3-F1
#
_entry.id   AF-A0A1S8DBM3-F1
#
_cell.length_a   1.000
_cell.length_b   1.000
_cell.length_c   1.000
_cell.angle_alpha   90.00
_cell.angle_beta   90.00
_cell.angle_gamma   90.00
#
_symmetry.space_group_name_H-M   'P 1'
#
loop_
_entity.id
_entity.type
_entity.pdbx_description
1 polymer ?
#
loop_
_entity_poly.entity_id
_entity_poly.type
_entity_poly.pdbx_seq_one_letter_code
_entity_poly.pdbx_strand_id
1 'polypeptide(L)'
;MTSSPNLDQMTPEQLRALAAQLLSKVDTMGRESRRDKTVIEQLSHEIAILKRHKFAKRSEQISPAQGSLLDDLLNTDLEAIEAELNALRPEPAATSSRQQPKRAPLPPQFPRTVIRHEPESTLCACGCQLERIGEDVSEKLDYTPGVFTVEQHVRGKWACRQCETLIQAPVPAQVIDKGIPTAGLLAHVMVAKFADHLPLYRQEKIFGRAGLIISRSTLAQWVGQTGVQLQPLVDALREAVLAQDVVHADETPVQMLAPG
;
A
#
# COMPACT_ATOMS: atom_id res chain seq x y z
N MET A 1 -39.66 23.59 -34.02
CA MET A 1 -40.78 24.03 -34.87
C MET A 1 -42.08 23.76 -34.12
N THR A 2 -42.64 24.79 -33.49
CA THR A 2 -43.97 24.71 -32.86
C THR A 2 -44.81 25.81 -33.49
N SER A 3 -45.69 25.42 -34.40
CA SER A 3 -46.65 26.32 -35.05
C SER A 3 -47.60 26.83 -33.97
N SER A 4 -47.56 28.13 -33.69
CA SER A 4 -48.52 28.76 -32.76
C SER A 4 -49.93 28.65 -33.34
N PRO A 5 -50.93 28.19 -32.58
CA PRO A 5 -52.31 28.12 -33.06
C PRO A 5 -52.82 29.52 -33.41
N ASN A 6 -53.49 29.65 -34.56
CA ASN A 6 -54.06 30.92 -35.01
C ASN A 6 -55.34 31.22 -34.19
N LEU A 7 -55.21 32.14 -33.24
CA LEU A 7 -56.23 32.47 -32.23
C LEU A 7 -57.51 33.06 -32.85
N ASP A 8 -57.41 33.65 -34.04
CA ASP A 8 -58.52 34.35 -34.71
C ASP A 8 -59.56 33.39 -35.32
N GLN A 9 -59.27 32.08 -35.36
CA GLN A 9 -60.14 31.05 -35.94
C GLN A 9 -60.82 30.15 -34.88
N MET A 10 -60.64 30.44 -33.59
CA MET A 10 -61.14 29.59 -32.50
C MET A 10 -62.51 30.08 -31.97
N THR A 11 -63.40 29.14 -31.63
CA THR A 11 -64.68 29.48 -31.01
C THR A 11 -64.50 29.95 -29.55
N PRO A 12 -65.47 30.69 -28.97
CA PRO A 12 -65.39 31.12 -27.57
C PRO A 12 -65.17 29.98 -26.57
N GLU A 13 -65.75 28.79 -26.81
CA GLU A 13 -65.54 27.59 -25.99
C GLU A 13 -64.10 27.06 -26.12
N GLN A 14 -63.55 27.04 -27.34
CA GLN A 14 -62.18 26.60 -27.61
C GLN A 14 -61.16 27.56 -26.97
N LEU A 15 -61.41 28.87 -26.99
CA LEU A 15 -60.59 29.88 -26.31
C LEU A 15 -60.62 29.72 -24.79
N ARG A 16 -61.79 29.44 -24.19
CA ARG A 16 -61.90 29.17 -22.74
C ARG A 16 -61.17 27.89 -22.33
N ALA A 17 -61.27 26.83 -23.13
CA ALA A 17 -60.56 25.57 -22.90
C ALA A 17 -59.04 25.75 -23.00
N LEU A 18 -58.57 26.49 -24.02
CA LEU A 18 -57.15 26.83 -24.16
C LEU A 18 -56.65 27.69 -22.99
N ALA A 19 -57.43 28.68 -22.56
CA ALA A 19 -57.08 29.51 -21.40
C ALA A 19 -56.98 28.68 -20.12
N ALA A 20 -57.89 27.74 -19.88
CA ALA A 20 -57.83 26.83 -18.75
C ALA A 20 -56.59 25.91 -18.79
N GLN A 21 -56.24 25.40 -19.99
CA GLN A 21 -55.02 24.60 -20.20
C GLN A 21 -53.74 25.42 -20.01
N LEU A 22 -53.72 26.67 -20.46
CA LEU A 22 -52.57 27.56 -20.28
C LEU A 22 -52.41 27.95 -18.81
N LEU A 23 -53.49 28.23 -18.10
CA LEU A 23 -53.47 28.52 -16.66
C LEU A 23 -52.96 27.34 -15.85
N SER A 24 -53.42 26.12 -16.14
CA SER A 24 -52.91 24.93 -15.46
C SER A 24 -51.44 24.68 -15.78
N LYS A 25 -51.02 24.88 -17.03
CA LYS A 25 -49.62 24.76 -17.45
C LYS A 25 -48.71 25.81 -16.80
N VAL A 26 -49.17 27.04 -16.66
CA VAL A 26 -48.45 28.11 -15.96
C VAL A 26 -48.32 27.77 -14.47
N ASP A 27 -49.34 27.19 -13.85
CA ASP A 27 -49.30 26.80 -12.45
C ASP A 27 -48.35 25.61 -12.21
N THR A 28 -48.34 24.61 -13.11
CA THR A 28 -47.37 23.50 -13.03
C THR A 28 -45.94 23.99 -13.23
N MET A 29 -45.69 24.84 -14.23
CA MET A 29 -44.37 25.44 -14.46
C MET A 29 -43.94 26.34 -13.30
N GLY A 30 -44.89 27.03 -12.66
CA GLY A 30 -44.64 27.84 -11.46
C GLY A 30 -44.21 26.99 -10.26
N ARG A 31 -44.81 25.80 -10.07
CA ARG A 31 -44.41 24.85 -9.02
C ARG A 31 -43.04 24.23 -9.30
N GLU A 32 -42.77 23.85 -10.55
CA GLU A 32 -41.46 23.34 -10.98
C GLU A 32 -40.37 24.40 -10.76
N SER A 33 -40.59 25.64 -11.20
CA SER A 33 -39.63 26.73 -11.02
C SER A 33 -39.34 27.03 -9.54
N ARG A 34 -40.35 26.91 -8.66
CA ARG A 34 -40.14 27.04 -7.20
C ARG A 34 -39.29 25.89 -6.66
N ARG A 35 -39.58 24.65 -7.05
CA ARG A 35 -38.82 23.47 -6.65
C ARG A 35 -37.36 23.57 -7.09
N ASP A 36 -37.13 23.95 -8.34
CA ASP A 36 -35.79 24.09 -8.90
C ASP A 36 -35.00 25.19 -8.20
N LYS A 37 -35.63 26.32 -7.86
CA LYS A 37 -35.00 27.38 -7.05
C LYS A 37 -34.56 26.87 -5.67
N THR A 38 -35.42 26.11 -4.99
CA THR A 38 -35.08 25.52 -3.69
C THR A 38 -33.92 24.52 -3.79
N VAL A 39 -33.91 23.68 -4.82
CA VAL A 39 -32.81 22.73 -5.07
C VAL A 39 -31.52 23.46 -5.42
N ILE A 40 -31.58 24.51 -6.23
CA ILE A 40 -30.42 25.34 -6.56
C ILE A 40 -29.86 26.02 -5.32
N GLU A 41 -30.71 26.55 -4.44
CA GLU A 41 -30.29 27.15 -3.17
C GLU A 41 -29.62 26.10 -2.26
N GLN A 42 -30.21 24.92 -2.13
CA GLN A 42 -29.64 23.82 -1.35
C GLN A 42 -28.28 23.38 -1.92
N LEU A 43 -28.20 23.09 -3.22
CA LEU A 43 -26.96 22.67 -3.88
C LEU A 43 -25.91 23.79 -3.85
N SER A 44 -26.31 25.05 -3.98
CA SER A 44 -25.39 26.19 -3.87
C SER A 44 -24.82 26.31 -2.45
N HIS A 45 -25.64 26.04 -1.43
CA HIS A 45 -25.20 26.01 -0.04
C HIS A 45 -24.24 24.83 0.22
N GLU A 46 -24.59 23.63 -0.23
CA GLU A 46 -23.72 22.44 -0.13
C GLU A 46 -22.39 22.66 -0.87
N ILE A 47 -22.42 23.21 -2.10
CA ILE A 47 -21.22 23.57 -2.86
C ILE A 47 -20.42 24.67 -2.15
N ALA A 48 -21.06 25.64 -1.50
CA ALA A 48 -20.36 26.67 -0.73
C ALA A 48 -19.66 26.08 0.50
N ILE A 49 -20.29 25.11 1.18
CA ILE A 49 -19.68 24.34 2.27
C ILE A 49 -18.51 23.51 1.73
N LEU A 50 -18.71 22.72 0.68
CA LEU A 50 -17.65 21.92 0.06
C LEU A 50 -16.48 22.77 -0.45
N LYS A 51 -16.77 23.93 -1.05
CA LYS A 51 -15.75 24.90 -1.46
C LYS A 51 -15.06 25.55 -0.28
N ARG A 52 -15.74 25.81 0.84
CA ARG A 52 -15.08 26.25 2.08
C ARG A 52 -14.20 25.15 2.67
N HIS A 53 -14.67 23.91 2.69
CA HIS A 53 -13.87 22.76 3.14
C HIS A 53 -12.62 22.58 2.28
N LYS A 54 -12.75 22.69 0.95
CA LYS A 54 -11.68 22.44 -0.03
C LYS A 54 -10.77 23.62 -0.32
N PHE A 55 -11.29 24.86 -0.27
CA PHE A 55 -10.60 26.06 -0.78
C PHE A 55 -10.65 27.28 0.15
N ALA A 56 -11.34 27.26 1.30
CA ALA A 56 -11.21 28.38 2.23
C ALA A 56 -9.77 28.47 2.72
N LYS A 57 -9.30 29.70 2.95
CA LYS A 57 -8.03 29.95 3.64
C LYS A 57 -8.12 29.39 5.06
N ARG A 58 -7.66 28.16 5.23
CA ARG A 58 -7.37 27.60 6.56
C ARG A 58 -6.12 28.31 7.06
N SER A 59 -6.20 28.86 8.26
CA SER A 59 -5.07 29.45 9.00
C SER A 59 -3.97 28.44 9.32
N GLU A 60 -4.13 27.19 8.91
CA GLU A 60 -3.19 26.12 9.08
C GLU A 60 -2.94 25.53 7.68
N GLN A 61 -1.83 25.96 7.08
CA GLN A 61 -1.27 25.21 5.97
C GLN A 61 -0.95 23.81 6.51
N ILE A 62 -1.59 22.77 5.97
CA ILE A 62 -1.07 21.40 6.10
C ILE A 62 0.36 21.49 5.59
N SER A 63 1.32 21.33 6.49
CA SER A 63 2.70 21.34 6.06
C SER A 63 2.87 20.21 5.05
N PRO A 64 3.66 20.37 3.97
CA PRO A 64 3.96 19.27 3.05
C PRO A 64 4.48 18.02 3.79
N ALA A 65 5.10 18.21 4.95
CA ALA A 65 5.52 17.15 5.85
C ALA A 65 4.35 16.37 6.47
N GLN A 66 3.21 17.00 6.78
CA GLN A 66 2.02 16.34 7.32
C GLN A 66 1.24 15.58 6.24
N GLY A 67 1.09 16.14 5.03
CA GLY A 67 0.47 15.43 3.90
C GLY A 67 1.21 14.12 3.57
N SER A 68 2.54 14.17 3.61
CA SER A 68 3.39 12.98 3.46
C SER A 68 3.11 11.88 4.49
N LEU A 69 2.75 12.21 5.73
CA LEU A 69 2.52 11.19 6.76
C LEU A 69 1.25 10.38 6.47
N LEU A 70 0.21 11.05 5.96
CA LEU A 70 -1.05 10.41 5.60
C LEU A 70 -0.87 9.50 4.39
N ASP A 71 -0.14 9.96 3.37
CA ASP A 71 0.19 9.14 2.19
C ASP A 71 1.00 7.90 2.56
N ASP A 72 1.94 8.04 3.50
CA ASP A 72 2.75 6.92 3.99
C ASP A 72 1.87 5.86 4.70
N LEU A 73 0.87 6.29 5.50
CA LEU A 73 -0.07 5.38 6.16
C LEU A 73 -0.95 4.66 5.14
N LEU A 74 -1.57 5.40 4.21
CA LEU A 74 -2.43 4.81 3.17
C LEU A 74 -1.67 3.81 2.30
N ASN A 75 -0.44 4.12 1.90
CA ASN A 75 0.39 3.18 1.13
C ASN A 75 0.73 1.93 1.96
N THR A 76 0.97 2.07 3.26
CA THR A 76 1.23 0.94 4.14
C THR A 76 0.01 0.02 4.23
N ASP A 77 -1.17 0.60 4.42
CA ASP A 77 -2.43 -0.15 4.53
C ASP A 77 -2.79 -0.85 3.22
N LEU A 78 -2.63 -0.16 2.08
CA LEU A 78 -2.85 -0.73 0.76
C LEU A 78 -1.93 -1.94 0.51
N GLU A 79 -0.64 -1.82 0.84
CA GLU A 79 0.33 -2.93 0.67
C GLU A 79 0.04 -4.10 1.61
N ALA A 80 -0.45 -3.85 2.82
CA ALA A 80 -0.90 -4.90 3.73
C ALA A 80 -2.10 -5.65 3.15
N ILE A 81 -3.12 -4.94 2.68
CA ILE A 81 -4.31 -5.53 2.03
C ILE A 81 -3.92 -6.32 0.79
N GLU A 82 -3.03 -5.78 -0.05
CA GLU A 82 -2.54 -6.49 -1.24
C GLU A 82 -1.78 -7.76 -0.89
N ALA A 83 -0.94 -7.74 0.16
CA ALA A 83 -0.22 -8.91 0.63
C ALA A 83 -1.17 -10.03 1.10
N GLU A 84 -2.16 -9.69 1.90
CA GLU A 84 -3.20 -10.62 2.37
C GLU A 84 -4.01 -11.19 1.19
N LEU A 85 -4.45 -10.33 0.25
CA LEU A 85 -5.16 -10.77 -0.95
C LEU A 85 -4.33 -11.71 -1.81
N ASN A 86 -3.03 -11.47 -1.95
CA ASN A 86 -2.14 -12.34 -2.72
C ASN A 86 -1.94 -13.69 -2.03
N ALA A 87 -1.89 -13.75 -0.70
CA ALA A 87 -1.81 -15.01 0.04
C ALA A 87 -3.09 -15.87 -0.11
N LEU A 88 -4.25 -15.23 -0.26
CA LEU A 88 -5.54 -15.92 -0.44
C LEU A 88 -5.81 -16.33 -1.90
N ARG A 89 -5.08 -15.77 -2.87
CA ARG A 89 -5.23 -16.13 -4.28
C ARG A 89 -4.62 -17.50 -4.54
N PRO A 90 -5.33 -18.41 -5.25
CA PRO A 90 -4.69 -19.61 -5.76
C PRO A 90 -3.53 -19.22 -6.68
N GLU A 91 -2.42 -19.96 -6.62
CA GLU A 91 -1.23 -19.64 -7.43
C GLU A 91 -1.65 -19.45 -8.89
N PRO A 92 -1.40 -18.27 -9.48
CA PRO A 92 -1.75 -18.04 -10.85
C PRO A 92 -0.95 -19.00 -11.73
N ALA A 93 -1.63 -19.80 -12.55
CA ALA A 93 -1.01 -20.48 -13.67
C ALA A 93 -0.21 -19.44 -14.46
N ALA A 94 1.11 -19.66 -14.54
CA ALA A 94 2.10 -18.74 -15.10
C ALA A 94 1.59 -18.08 -16.39
N THR A 95 1.03 -16.87 -16.27
CA THR A 95 0.56 -16.11 -17.41
C THR A 95 0.98 -14.66 -17.32
N SER A 96 1.52 -14.21 -18.46
CA SER A 96 2.07 -12.90 -18.80
C SER A 96 3.48 -12.60 -18.25
N SER A 97 4.42 -12.63 -19.20
CA SER A 97 5.70 -11.93 -19.15
C SER A 97 5.46 -10.42 -19.09
N ARG A 98 5.02 -9.89 -17.95
CA ARG A 98 5.28 -8.48 -17.65
C ARG A 98 6.79 -8.35 -17.54
N GLN A 99 7.39 -7.47 -18.34
CA GLN A 99 8.79 -7.07 -18.17
C GLN A 99 8.92 -6.46 -16.77
N GLN A 100 9.20 -7.31 -15.78
CA GLN A 100 9.47 -6.85 -14.43
C GLN A 100 10.73 -5.97 -14.52
N PRO A 101 10.70 -4.74 -14.00
CA PRO A 101 11.87 -3.89 -13.99
C PRO A 101 13.02 -4.67 -13.35
N LYS A 102 14.14 -4.80 -14.08
CA LYS A 102 15.33 -5.45 -13.56
C LYS A 102 15.79 -4.63 -12.36
N ARG A 103 15.83 -5.28 -11.19
CA ARG A 103 16.29 -4.66 -9.95
C ARG A 103 17.71 -4.14 -10.16
N ALA A 104 17.94 -2.89 -9.77
CA ALA A 104 19.28 -2.34 -9.77
C ALA A 104 20.15 -3.14 -8.78
N PRO A 105 21.40 -3.47 -9.13
CA PRO A 105 22.32 -4.12 -8.22
C PRO A 105 22.59 -3.20 -7.01
N LEU A 106 22.85 -3.81 -5.85
CA LEU A 106 23.22 -3.05 -4.67
C LEU A 106 24.59 -2.38 -4.88
N PRO A 107 24.82 -1.19 -4.32
CA PRO A 107 26.06 -0.45 -4.56
C PRO A 107 27.32 -1.27 -4.20
N PRO A 108 28.35 -1.28 -5.06
CA PRO A 108 29.55 -2.11 -4.86
C PRO A 108 30.39 -1.65 -3.66
N GLN A 109 30.27 -0.40 -3.25
CA GLN A 109 31.02 0.16 -2.12
C GLN A 109 30.56 -0.35 -0.74
N PHE A 110 29.39 -0.99 -0.65
CA PHE A 110 28.91 -1.50 0.63
C PHE A 110 29.68 -2.77 1.05
N PRO A 111 30.11 -2.86 2.32
CA PRO A 111 30.78 -4.03 2.84
C PRO A 111 29.89 -5.27 2.68
N ARG A 112 30.47 -6.33 2.09
CA ARG A 112 29.79 -7.59 1.81
C ARG A 112 30.25 -8.67 2.77
N THR A 113 29.30 -9.31 3.44
CA THR A 113 29.54 -10.51 4.24
C THR A 113 29.06 -11.72 3.46
N VAL A 114 29.97 -12.64 3.15
CA VAL A 114 29.65 -13.84 2.37
C VAL A 114 29.10 -14.93 3.29
N ILE A 115 27.87 -15.36 3.05
CA ILE A 115 27.21 -16.44 3.79
C ILE A 115 27.06 -17.62 2.84
N ARG A 116 27.82 -18.70 3.09
CA ARG A 116 27.79 -19.90 2.26
C ARG A 116 26.77 -20.89 2.81
N HIS A 117 25.85 -21.33 1.95
CA HIS A 117 24.97 -22.45 2.24
C HIS A 117 25.42 -23.65 1.41
N GLU A 118 26.00 -24.62 2.11
CA GLU A 118 26.48 -25.87 1.54
C GLU A 118 25.71 -27.04 2.18
N PRO A 119 25.53 -28.17 1.45
CA PRO A 119 24.91 -29.34 2.03
C PRO A 119 25.76 -29.88 3.19
N GLU A 120 25.09 -30.41 4.23
CA GLU A 120 25.76 -30.97 5.41
C GLU A 120 26.71 -32.12 5.08
N SER A 121 26.42 -32.85 3.99
CA SER A 121 27.28 -33.90 3.47
C SER A 121 27.45 -33.74 1.96
N THR A 122 28.69 -33.91 1.51
CA THR A 122 29.03 -33.99 0.08
C THR A 122 28.97 -35.41 -0.46
N LEU A 123 28.42 -36.37 0.30
CA LEU A 123 28.20 -37.74 -0.13
C LEU A 123 26.76 -37.88 -0.65
N CYS A 124 26.62 -38.37 -1.87
CA CYS A 124 25.32 -38.68 -2.44
C CYS A 124 24.73 -39.93 -1.77
N ALA A 125 23.40 -40.09 -1.82
CA ALA A 125 22.72 -41.28 -1.32
C ALA A 125 23.20 -42.58 -2.03
N CYS A 126 23.73 -42.47 -3.24
CA CYS A 126 24.34 -43.57 -3.97
C CYS A 126 25.82 -43.84 -3.64
N GLY A 127 26.40 -43.14 -2.65
CA GLY A 127 27.77 -43.36 -2.16
C GLY A 127 28.87 -42.61 -2.91
N CYS A 128 28.54 -41.92 -4.00
CA CYS A 128 29.49 -41.10 -4.75
C CYS A 128 29.77 -39.76 -4.08
N GLN A 129 30.96 -39.22 -4.30
CA GLN A 129 31.30 -37.84 -3.96
C GLN A 129 30.56 -36.88 -4.90
N LEU A 130 29.89 -35.86 -4.35
CA LEU A 130 29.24 -34.81 -5.11
C LEU A 130 30.27 -33.83 -5.69
N GLU A 131 30.00 -33.35 -6.89
CA GLU A 131 30.80 -32.32 -7.56
C GLU A 131 30.07 -30.98 -7.55
N ARG A 132 30.79 -29.90 -7.23
CA ARG A 132 30.26 -28.54 -7.28
C ARG A 132 30.23 -28.05 -8.72
N ILE A 133 29.04 -27.94 -9.31
CA ILE A 133 28.85 -27.56 -10.72
C ILE A 133 28.60 -26.07 -10.94
N GLY A 134 28.27 -25.34 -9.87
CA GLY A 134 27.99 -23.90 -9.94
C GLY A 134 27.52 -23.35 -8.61
N GLU A 135 27.08 -22.09 -8.62
CA GLU A 135 26.53 -21.41 -7.46
C GLU A 135 25.45 -20.42 -7.87
N ASP A 136 24.47 -20.22 -6.98
CA ASP A 136 23.54 -19.10 -7.05
C ASP A 136 23.92 -18.07 -5.99
N VAL A 137 24.03 -16.81 -6.39
CA VAL A 137 24.37 -15.70 -5.50
C VAL A 137 23.15 -14.78 -5.37
N SER A 138 22.74 -14.50 -4.14
CA SER A 138 21.70 -13.52 -3.84
C SER A 138 22.18 -12.54 -2.79
N GLU A 139 22.01 -11.24 -3.06
CA GLU A 139 22.37 -10.18 -2.13
C GLU A 139 21.15 -9.70 -1.34
N LYS A 140 21.35 -9.41 -0.05
CA LYS A 140 20.38 -8.80 0.85
C LYS A 140 21.00 -7.58 1.49
N LEU A 141 20.21 -6.53 1.65
CA LEU A 141 20.63 -5.27 2.27
C LEU A 141 20.31 -5.29 3.75
N ASP A 142 21.32 -5.04 4.57
CA ASP A 142 21.20 -4.88 6.02
C ASP A 142 21.62 -3.47 6.44
N TYR A 143 21.20 -3.05 7.63
CA TYR A 143 21.49 -1.73 8.15
C TYR A 143 21.81 -1.78 9.64
N THR A 144 23.05 -1.42 9.95
CA THR A 144 23.44 -0.97 11.28
C THR A 144 23.41 0.56 11.27
N PRO A 145 22.89 1.25 12.30
CA PRO A 145 22.77 2.71 12.30
C PRO A 145 24.00 3.45 11.74
N GLY A 146 23.81 4.09 10.59
CA GLY A 146 24.84 4.84 9.85
C GLY A 146 25.61 4.07 8.77
N VAL A 147 25.50 2.74 8.68
CA VAL A 147 26.26 1.89 7.75
C VAL A 147 25.36 0.83 7.12
N PHE A 148 25.27 0.86 5.79
CA PHE A 148 24.70 -0.24 5.02
C PHE A 148 25.71 -1.37 4.84
N THR A 149 25.26 -2.59 5.05
CA THR A 149 25.98 -3.84 4.83
C THR A 149 25.19 -4.69 3.84
N VAL A 150 25.89 -5.59 3.14
CA VAL A 150 25.25 -6.52 2.19
C VAL A 150 25.57 -7.95 2.61
N GLU A 151 24.54 -8.73 2.87
CA GLU A 151 24.67 -10.18 3.03
C GLU A 151 24.65 -10.83 1.66
N GLN A 152 25.76 -11.43 1.25
CA GLN A 152 25.88 -12.16 0.01
C GLN A 152 25.70 -13.65 0.30
N HIS A 153 24.50 -14.17 0.06
CA HIS A 153 24.21 -15.59 0.22
C HIS A 153 24.63 -16.35 -1.03
N VAL A 154 25.62 -17.24 -0.88
CA VAL A 154 26.16 -18.10 -1.93
C VAL A 154 25.67 -19.53 -1.69
N ARG A 155 24.93 -20.08 -2.66
CA ARG A 155 24.35 -21.43 -2.56
C ARG A 155 24.97 -22.32 -3.63
N GLY A 156 25.79 -23.28 -3.19
CA GLY A 156 26.45 -24.22 -4.11
C GLY A 156 25.46 -25.18 -4.76
N LYS A 157 25.58 -25.36 -6.07
CA LYS A 157 24.91 -26.42 -6.84
C LYS A 157 25.83 -27.62 -6.90
N TRP A 158 25.38 -28.73 -6.33
CA TRP A 158 26.13 -29.98 -6.25
C TRP A 158 25.44 -31.03 -7.09
N ALA A 159 26.18 -31.76 -7.92
CA ALA A 159 25.61 -32.82 -8.75
C ALA A 159 26.35 -34.14 -8.53
N CYS A 160 25.59 -35.23 -8.55
CA CYS A 160 26.14 -36.57 -8.68
C CYS A 160 26.19 -36.96 -10.15
N ARG A 161 27.36 -37.34 -10.68
CA ARG A 161 27.49 -37.78 -12.08
C ARG A 161 26.86 -39.14 -12.38
N GLN A 162 26.77 -40.01 -11.38
CA GLN A 162 26.26 -41.37 -11.56
C GLN A 162 24.73 -41.44 -11.46
N CYS A 163 24.17 -40.60 -10.60
CA CYS A 163 22.75 -40.62 -10.22
C CYS A 163 21.99 -39.41 -10.81
N GLU A 164 22.70 -38.54 -11.55
CA GLU A 164 22.21 -37.30 -12.19
C GLU A 164 21.39 -36.40 -11.24
N THR A 165 21.65 -36.51 -9.94
CA THR A 165 20.88 -35.81 -8.90
C THR A 165 21.54 -34.48 -8.59
N LEU A 166 20.75 -33.39 -8.63
CA LEU A 166 21.15 -32.05 -8.22
C LEU A 166 20.73 -31.80 -6.77
N ILE A 167 21.70 -31.40 -5.95
CA ILE A 167 21.52 -31.06 -4.54
C ILE A 167 21.94 -29.60 -4.36
N GLN A 168 21.07 -28.82 -3.72
CA GLN A 168 21.31 -27.43 -3.38
C GLN A 168 20.61 -27.13 -2.06
N ALA A 169 21.26 -26.34 -1.20
CA ALA A 169 20.63 -25.87 0.03
C ALA A 169 19.37 -25.04 -0.30
N PRO A 170 18.22 -25.31 0.34
CA PRO A 170 17.00 -24.55 0.11
C PRO A 170 17.19 -23.08 0.49
N VAL A 171 16.39 -22.20 -0.11
CA VAL A 171 16.34 -20.79 0.30
C VAL A 171 15.77 -20.74 1.72
N PRO A 172 16.46 -20.15 2.71
CA PRO A 172 15.85 -19.92 4.02
C PRO A 172 14.60 -19.05 3.87
N ALA A 173 13.56 -19.35 4.65
CA ALA A 173 12.36 -18.53 4.69
C ALA A 173 12.72 -17.08 5.05
N GLN A 174 12.05 -16.12 4.40
CA GLN A 174 12.29 -14.70 4.62
C GLN A 174 10.98 -14.01 4.95
N VAL A 175 11.07 -12.93 5.73
CA VAL A 175 9.90 -12.11 6.10
C VAL A 175 9.21 -11.59 4.84
N ILE A 176 9.99 -11.03 3.91
CA ILE A 176 9.48 -10.59 2.61
C ILE A 176 10.07 -11.49 1.54
N ASP A 177 9.19 -12.26 0.88
CA ASP A 177 9.61 -13.17 -0.18
C ASP A 177 10.25 -12.43 -1.34
N LYS A 178 11.43 -12.91 -1.73
CA LYS A 178 12.29 -12.27 -2.74
C LYS A 178 12.57 -10.79 -2.39
N GLY A 179 12.43 -10.36 -1.14
CA GLY A 179 12.74 -9.00 -0.69
C GLY A 179 14.22 -8.68 -0.83
N ILE A 180 14.58 -7.40 -0.92
CA ILE A 180 15.96 -6.95 -0.75
C ILE A 180 16.38 -6.86 0.73
N PRO A 181 15.52 -6.44 1.68
CA PRO A 181 15.98 -6.19 3.05
C PRO A 181 16.20 -7.50 3.82
N THR A 182 17.17 -7.48 4.72
CA THR A 182 17.29 -8.49 5.79
C THR A 182 16.21 -8.29 6.85
N ALA A 183 16.03 -9.29 7.72
CA ALA A 183 15.19 -9.14 8.90
C ALA A 183 15.69 -8.01 9.83
N GLY A 184 17.00 -7.79 9.90
CA GLY A 184 17.61 -6.70 10.68
C GLY A 184 17.20 -5.31 10.18
N LEU A 185 17.28 -5.08 8.87
CA LEU A 185 16.81 -3.82 8.27
C LEU A 185 15.31 -3.61 8.46
N LEU A 186 14.48 -4.65 8.28
CA LEU A 186 13.05 -4.56 8.53
C LEU A 186 12.75 -4.21 10.00
N ALA A 187 13.42 -4.88 10.94
CA ALA A 187 13.28 -4.58 12.36
C ALA A 187 13.67 -3.14 12.68
N HIS A 188 14.77 -2.63 12.11
CA HIS A 188 15.17 -1.24 12.26
C HIS A 188 14.10 -0.26 11.77
N VAL A 189 13.55 -0.47 10.56
CA VAL A 189 12.50 0.39 10.00
C VAL A 189 11.26 0.40 10.88
N MET A 190 10.83 -0.76 11.37
CA MET A 190 9.66 -0.91 12.24
C MET A 190 9.85 -0.23 13.60
N VAL A 191 10.97 -0.50 14.29
CA VAL A 191 11.30 0.11 15.58
C VAL A 191 11.42 1.62 15.42
N ALA A 192 12.17 2.08 14.42
CA ALA A 192 12.32 3.50 14.17
C ALA A 192 10.97 4.19 13.91
N LYS A 193 10.08 3.57 13.12
CA LYS A 193 8.77 4.17 12.80
C LYS A 193 7.85 4.22 14.03
N PHE A 194 7.72 3.11 14.75
CA PHE A 194 6.67 2.93 15.75
C PHE A 194 7.12 3.18 17.18
N ALA A 195 8.34 2.77 17.55
CA ALA A 195 8.88 3.00 18.89
C ALA A 195 9.56 4.37 19.01
N ASP A 196 10.35 4.77 18.00
CA ASP A 196 11.10 6.04 18.02
C ASP A 196 10.37 7.20 17.33
N HIS A 197 9.15 6.97 16.84
CA HIS A 197 8.32 7.96 16.14
C HIS A 197 9.04 8.64 14.96
N LEU A 198 9.87 7.89 14.22
CA LEU A 198 10.65 8.36 13.11
C LEU A 198 9.90 8.15 11.79
N PRO A 199 9.29 9.19 11.19
CA PRO A 199 8.48 9.03 9.99
C PRO A 199 9.30 8.59 8.78
N LEU A 200 8.67 7.90 7.82
CA LEU A 200 9.36 7.24 6.71
C LEU A 200 10.13 8.22 5.82
N TYR A 201 9.59 9.42 5.57
CA TYR A 201 10.33 10.48 4.86
C TYR A 201 11.64 10.87 5.54
N ARG A 202 11.71 10.77 6.87
CA ARG A 202 12.91 11.09 7.63
C ARG A 202 13.88 9.92 7.60
N GLN A 203 13.37 8.68 7.66
CA GLN A 203 14.17 7.47 7.46
C GLN A 203 14.81 7.45 6.06
N GLU A 204 14.06 7.76 5.00
CA GLU A 204 14.56 7.92 3.62
C GLU A 204 15.76 8.88 3.57
N LYS A 205 15.66 10.04 4.23
CA LYS A 205 16.76 11.01 4.32
C LYS A 205 17.95 10.49 5.12
N ILE A 206 17.72 9.71 6.18
CA ILE A 206 18.79 9.09 6.99
C ILE A 206 19.54 8.05 6.16
N PHE A 207 18.82 7.18 5.48
CA PHE A 207 19.40 6.19 4.57
C PHE A 207 20.17 6.85 3.42
N GLY A 208 19.64 7.94 2.85
CA GLY A 208 20.36 8.74 1.86
C GLY A 208 21.71 9.24 2.35
N ARG A 209 21.82 9.66 3.63
CA ARG A 209 23.10 10.05 4.24
C ARG A 209 24.04 8.86 4.49
N ALA A 210 23.50 7.66 4.68
CA ALA A 210 24.26 6.42 4.80
C ALA A 210 24.66 5.83 3.44
N GLY A 211 24.30 6.48 2.32
CA GLY A 211 24.78 6.13 0.98
C GLY A 211 23.78 5.37 0.10
N LEU A 212 22.55 5.12 0.56
CA LEU A 212 21.48 4.56 -0.26
C LEU A 212 20.14 5.22 0.05
N ILE A 213 19.54 5.88 -0.92
CA ILE A 213 18.18 6.40 -0.78
C ILE A 213 17.20 5.25 -1.02
N ILE A 214 16.43 4.90 0.00
CA ILE A 214 15.31 3.97 -0.10
C ILE A 214 14.04 4.80 -0.13
N SER A 215 13.27 4.71 -1.23
CA SER A 215 12.10 5.58 -1.40
C SER A 215 11.06 5.32 -0.31
N ARG A 216 10.32 6.37 0.05
CA ARG A 216 9.18 6.24 0.98
C ARG A 216 8.19 5.15 0.61
N SER A 217 7.88 5.00 -0.69
CA SER A 217 6.99 3.95 -1.18
C SER A 217 7.53 2.55 -0.88
N THR A 218 8.83 2.32 -1.08
CA THR A 218 9.46 1.04 -0.74
C THR A 218 9.47 0.79 0.76
N LEU A 219 9.72 1.83 1.57
CA LEU A 219 9.63 1.71 3.04
C LEU A 219 8.20 1.41 3.50
N ALA A 220 7.19 2.07 2.95
CA ALA A 220 5.78 1.84 3.28
C ALA A 220 5.36 0.41 2.91
N GLN A 221 5.77 -0.06 1.73
CA GLN A 221 5.59 -1.46 1.31
C GLN A 221 6.23 -2.44 2.30
N TRP A 222 7.48 -2.21 2.71
CA TRP A 222 8.15 -3.07 3.69
C TRP A 222 7.44 -3.08 5.04
N VAL A 223 6.97 -1.91 5.51
CA VAL A 223 6.20 -1.81 6.75
C VAL A 223 4.90 -2.61 6.66
N GLY A 224 4.14 -2.45 5.56
CA GLY A 224 2.86 -3.14 5.37
C GLY A 224 3.03 -4.65 5.34
N GLN A 225 3.96 -5.15 4.52
CA GLN A 225 4.25 -6.58 4.42
C GLN A 225 4.79 -7.15 5.73
N THR A 226 5.68 -6.44 6.42
CA THR A 226 6.19 -6.88 7.74
C THR A 226 5.07 -6.92 8.76
N GLY A 227 4.14 -5.96 8.75
CA GLY A 227 2.96 -5.94 9.61
C GLY A 227 2.13 -7.22 9.48
N VAL A 228 1.82 -7.64 8.24
CA VAL A 228 1.08 -8.88 7.97
C VAL A 228 1.82 -10.11 8.52
N GLN A 229 3.14 -10.18 8.33
CA GLN A 229 3.95 -11.31 8.81
C GLN A 229 4.07 -11.39 10.33
N LEU A 230 3.85 -10.28 11.04
CA LEU A 230 3.85 -10.22 12.50
C LEU A 230 2.51 -10.64 13.11
N GLN A 231 1.45 -10.85 12.32
CA GLN A 231 0.12 -11.21 12.82
C GLN A 231 0.11 -12.41 13.79
N PRO A 232 0.86 -13.51 13.55
CA PRO A 232 0.90 -14.63 14.50
C PRO A 232 1.43 -14.24 15.89
N LEU A 233 2.35 -13.27 15.96
CA LEU A 233 2.85 -12.75 17.23
C LEU A 233 1.83 -11.84 17.91
N VAL A 234 1.07 -11.06 17.13
CA VAL A 234 -0.04 -10.24 17.64
C VAL A 234 -1.13 -11.14 18.22
N ASP A 235 -1.47 -12.22 17.54
CA ASP A 235 -2.47 -13.19 17.99
C ASP A 235 -2.01 -13.90 19.28
N ALA A 236 -0.76 -14.36 19.33
CA ALA A 236 -0.20 -14.97 20.53
C ALA A 236 -0.14 -14.00 21.72
N LEU A 237 0.22 -12.73 21.47
CA LEU A 237 0.21 -11.69 22.49
C LEU A 237 -1.21 -11.44 23.00
N ARG A 238 -2.19 -11.37 22.09
CA ARG A 238 -3.61 -11.22 22.44
C ARG A 238 -4.09 -12.39 23.32
N GLU A 239 -3.78 -13.63 22.96
CA GLU A 239 -4.11 -14.80 23.78
C GLU A 239 -3.48 -14.71 25.17
N ALA A 240 -2.20 -14.35 25.25
CA ALA A 240 -1.49 -14.23 26.52
C ALA A 240 -2.07 -13.13 27.43
N VAL A 241 -2.49 -11.99 26.85
CA VAL A 241 -3.14 -10.89 27.58
C VAL A 241 -4.52 -11.29 28.06
N LEU A 242 -5.33 -11.95 27.20
CA LEU A 242 -6.69 -12.36 27.53
C LEU A 242 -6.75 -13.53 28.52
N ALA A 243 -5.64 -14.24 28.74
CA ALA A 243 -5.54 -15.28 29.76
C ALA A 243 -5.36 -14.72 31.19
N GLN A 244 -5.16 -13.41 31.36
CA GLN A 244 -4.99 -12.80 32.68
C GLN A 244 -6.34 -12.46 33.33
N ASP A 245 -6.43 -12.64 34.65
CA ASP A 245 -7.65 -12.32 35.42
C ASP A 245 -7.99 -10.81 35.40
N VAL A 246 -6.98 -9.95 35.22
CA VAL A 246 -7.11 -8.49 35.20
C VAL A 246 -6.28 -7.92 34.05
N VAL A 247 -6.93 -7.16 33.17
CA VAL A 247 -6.30 -6.44 32.06
C VAL A 247 -6.45 -4.95 32.29
N HIS A 248 -5.33 -4.22 32.32
CA HIS A 248 -5.32 -2.77 32.38
C HIS A 248 -5.24 -2.22 30.95
N ALA A 249 -6.12 -1.29 30.60
CA ALA A 249 -6.07 -0.54 29.36
C ALA A 249 -5.79 0.92 29.68
N ASP A 250 -4.74 1.48 29.09
CA ASP A 250 -4.49 2.92 29.10
C ASP A 250 -4.87 3.46 27.72
N GLU A 251 -5.97 4.21 27.67
CA GLU A 251 -6.39 4.90 26.46
C GLU A 251 -5.56 6.17 26.33
N THR A 252 -4.36 6.06 25.78
CA THR A 252 -3.60 7.22 25.33
C THR A 252 -4.12 7.63 23.94
N PRO A 253 -4.92 8.70 23.81
CA PRO A 253 -5.45 9.11 22.52
C PRO A 253 -4.31 9.65 21.64
N VAL A 254 -4.18 9.11 20.44
CA VAL A 254 -3.35 9.72 19.40
C VAL A 254 -4.25 10.62 18.57
N GLN A 255 -3.92 11.91 18.51
CA GLN A 255 -4.62 12.83 17.61
C GLN A 255 -4.31 12.44 16.16
N MET A 256 -5.20 11.67 15.55
CA MET A 256 -5.24 11.57 14.10
C MET A 256 -5.76 12.90 13.56
N LEU A 257 -4.99 13.50 12.66
CA LEU A 257 -5.50 14.61 11.85
C LEU A 257 -6.73 14.10 11.10
N ALA A 258 -7.83 14.85 11.18
CA ALA A 258 -9.03 14.52 10.41
C ALA A 258 -8.63 14.40 8.93
N PRO A 259 -9.00 13.30 8.24
CA PRO A 259 -8.81 13.20 6.80
C PRO A 259 -9.58 14.37 6.18
N GLY A 260 -8.82 15.33 5.65
CA GLY A 260 -9.30 16.66 5.27
C GLY A 260 -10.29 16.67 4.12
#